data_AF-A0A4R6N8X5-F1
#
_entry.id   AF-A0A4R6N8X5-F1
#
_cell.length_a   1.000
_cell.length_b   1.000
_cell.length_c   1.000
_cell.angle_alpha   90.00
_cell.angle_beta   90.00
_cell.angle_gamma   90.00
#
_symmetry.space_group_name_H-M   'P 1'
#
loop_
_entity.id
_entity.type
_entity.pdbx_description
1 polymer ?
#
loop_
_entity_poly.entity_id
_entity_poly.type
_entity_poly.pdbx_seq_one_letter_code
_entity_poly.pdbx_strand_id
1 'polypeptide(L)'
;MNKPADPVKPEEPKGPWWRVGMMWLVVGGPLIVVLACAATLTLALKFPDPVLDVRKDASADVRQSPSDVPALKARNHAATGGQ
;
A
#
# COMPACT_ATOMS: atom_id res chain seq x y z
N MET A 1 -30.63 55.28 -28.29
CA MET A 1 -29.15 55.29 -28.31
C MET A 1 -28.69 54.17 -27.39
N ASN A 2 -28.45 52.97 -27.93
CA ASN A 2 -28.13 51.79 -27.12
C ASN A 2 -26.61 51.79 -26.90
N LYS A 3 -26.18 51.92 -25.64
CA LYS A 3 -24.76 51.90 -25.27
C LYS A 3 -24.25 50.45 -25.42
N PRO A 4 -23.11 50.18 -26.08
CA PRO A 4 -22.56 48.83 -26.14
C PRO A 4 -22.17 48.38 -24.72
N ALA A 5 -22.47 47.14 -24.38
CA ALA A 5 -22.07 46.56 -23.10
C ALA A 5 -20.53 46.54 -23.00
N ASP A 6 -20.01 46.98 -21.87
CA ASP A 6 -18.56 46.95 -21.62
C ASP A 6 -18.08 45.49 -21.55
N PRO A 7 -16.86 45.19 -22.07
CA PRO A 7 -16.31 43.84 -21.99
C PRO A 7 -16.10 43.44 -20.52
N VAL A 8 -16.72 42.34 -20.11
CA VAL A 8 -16.53 41.76 -18.77
C VAL A 8 -15.08 41.29 -18.65
N LYS A 9 -14.30 41.96 -17.80
CA LYS A 9 -12.94 41.52 -17.46
C LYS A 9 -13.06 40.34 -16.47
N PRO A 10 -12.29 39.25 -16.65
CA PRO A 10 -12.22 38.19 -15.65
C PRO A 10 -11.84 38.80 -14.29
N GLU A 11 -12.58 38.47 -13.24
CA GLU A 11 -12.23 38.93 -11.90
C GLU A 11 -10.92 38.25 -11.47
N GLU A 12 -9.87 39.03 -11.26
CA GLU A 12 -8.64 38.52 -10.69
C GLU A 12 -8.89 38.04 -9.24
N PRO A 13 -8.39 36.85 -8.86
CA PRO A 13 -8.61 36.32 -7.52
C PRO A 13 -8.00 37.26 -6.46
N LYS A 14 -8.86 37.85 -5.63
CA LYS A 14 -8.51 38.84 -4.60
C LYS A 14 -8.05 38.14 -3.32
N GLY A 15 -6.81 37.64 -3.30
CA GLY A 15 -6.14 37.26 -2.05
C GLY A 15 -5.19 36.07 -2.14
N PRO A 16 -4.46 35.77 -1.05
CA PRO A 16 -3.50 34.68 -1.02
C PRO A 16 -4.19 33.31 -1.18
N TRP A 17 -3.70 32.51 -2.13
CA TRP A 17 -4.26 31.21 -2.51
C TRP A 17 -4.39 30.20 -1.34
N TRP A 18 -3.51 30.29 -0.36
CA TRP A 18 -3.50 29.40 0.81
C TRP A 18 -4.67 29.56 1.78
N ARG A 19 -5.47 30.63 1.62
CA ARG A 19 -6.71 30.83 2.39
C ARG A 19 -7.93 30.16 1.75
N VAL A 20 -7.83 29.67 0.52
CA VAL A 20 -8.94 29.05 -0.20
C VAL A 20 -9.13 27.60 0.27
N GLY A 21 -10.31 27.27 0.81
CA GLY A 21 -10.59 25.92 1.32
C GLY A 21 -10.40 24.81 0.26
N MET A 22 -10.75 25.08 -1.00
CA MET A 22 -10.56 24.14 -2.13
C MET A 22 -9.09 23.73 -2.31
N MET A 23 -8.14 24.63 -2.04
CA MET A 23 -6.71 24.32 -2.14
C MET A 23 -6.32 23.17 -1.20
N TRP A 24 -6.87 23.16 0.02
CA TRP A 24 -6.59 22.13 1.01
C TRP A 24 -7.15 20.76 0.62
N LEU A 25 -8.22 20.71 -0.18
CA LEU A 25 -8.70 19.43 -0.74
C LEU A 25 -7.72 18.87 -1.78
N VAL A 26 -7.14 19.75 -2.61
CA VAL A 26 -6.17 19.37 -3.63
C VAL A 26 -4.83 18.95 -3.03
N VAL A 27 -4.33 19.68 -2.02
CA VAL A 27 -3.04 19.38 -1.37
C VAL A 27 -3.18 18.30 -0.30
N GLY A 28 -4.31 18.26 0.41
CA GLY A 28 -4.57 17.35 1.52
C GLY A 28 -4.61 15.89 1.09
N GLY A 29 -5.25 15.57 -0.04
CA GLY A 29 -5.29 14.21 -0.58
C GLY A 29 -3.89 13.61 -0.80
N PRO A 30 -3.04 14.23 -1.63
CA PRO A 30 -1.65 13.82 -1.83
C PRO A 30 -0.83 13.78 -0.53
N LEU A 31 -1.00 14.77 0.35
CA LEU A 31 -0.27 14.81 1.62
C LEU A 31 -0.58 13.59 2.50
N ILE A 32 -1.86 13.17 2.58
CA ILE A 32 -2.28 11.98 3.32
C ILE A 32 -1.64 10.72 2.74
N VAL A 33 -1.57 10.58 1.41
CA VAL A 33 -0.94 9.42 0.76
C VAL A 33 0.56 9.34 1.08
N VAL A 34 1.26 10.48 1.05
CA VAL A 34 2.69 10.54 1.42
C VAL A 34 2.89 10.12 2.87
N LEU A 35 2.06 10.60 3.80
CA LEU A 35 2.10 10.20 5.21
C LEU A 35 1.83 8.70 5.39
N ALA A 36 0.84 8.15 4.68
CA ALA A 36 0.54 6.72 4.72
C ALA A 36 1.73 5.89 4.23
N CYS A 37 2.35 6.28 3.11
CA CYS A 37 3.54 5.61 2.58
C CYS A 37 4.72 5.66 3.57
N ALA A 38 4.98 6.83 4.15
CA ALA A 38 6.03 6.99 5.16
C ALA A 38 5.75 6.14 6.41
N ALA A 39 4.50 6.04 6.86
CA ALA A 39 4.10 5.20 7.98
C ALA A 39 4.34 3.72 7.68
N THR A 40 3.94 3.23 6.50
CA THR A 40 4.20 1.85 6.06
C THR A 40 5.69 1.54 5.99
N LEU A 41 6.49 2.44 5.40
CA LEU A 41 7.94 2.29 5.35
C LEU A 41 8.56 2.24 6.75
N THR A 42 8.11 3.11 7.65
CA THR A 42 8.57 3.15 9.03
C THR A 42 8.26 1.85 9.76
N LEU A 43 7.08 1.26 9.52
CA LEU A 43 6.70 -0.03 10.09
C LEU A 43 7.61 -1.15 9.57
N ALA A 44 7.85 -1.19 8.25
CA ALA A 44 8.69 -2.20 7.62
C ALA A 44 10.14 -2.18 8.14
N LEU A 45 10.70 -1.00 8.39
CA LEU A 45 12.05 -0.85 8.93
C LEU A 45 12.15 -1.20 10.41
N LYS A 46 11.09 -0.93 11.20
CA LYS A 46 11.08 -1.18 12.64
C LYS A 46 10.77 -2.63 13.01
N PHE A 47 9.94 -3.30 12.20
CA PHE A 47 9.46 -4.64 12.46
C PHE A 47 9.73 -5.53 11.24
N PRO A 48 11.01 -5.88 10.98
CA PRO A 48 11.32 -6.81 9.92
C PRO A 48 10.74 -8.19 10.25
N ASP A 49 10.09 -8.82 9.27
CA ASP A 49 9.62 -10.20 9.38
C ASP A 49 10.83 -11.13 9.56
N PRO A 50 10.90 -11.94 10.62
CA PRO A 50 12.01 -12.86 10.82
C PRO A 50 12.18 -13.81 9.62
N VAL A 51 13.42 -13.98 9.19
CA VAL A 51 13.73 -14.99 8.17
C VAL A 51 13.45 -16.38 8.74
N LEU A 52 12.50 -17.10 8.13
CA LEU A 52 12.19 -18.48 8.50
C LEU A 52 13.34 -19.40 8.07
N ASP A 53 13.93 -20.13 9.02
CA ASP A 53 14.96 -21.12 8.73
C ASP A 53 14.31 -22.46 8.37
N VAL A 54 13.87 -22.56 7.12
CA VAL A 54 13.15 -23.73 6.57
C VAL A 54 13.91 -25.05 6.78
N ARG A 55 15.24 -25.02 6.94
CA ARG A 55 16.06 -26.22 7.20
C ARG A 55 15.95 -26.71 8.65
N LYS A 56 15.77 -25.82 9.62
CA LYS A 56 15.60 -26.20 11.04
C LYS A 56 14.20 -26.72 11.32
N ASP A 57 13.19 -26.12 10.70
CA ASP A 57 11.79 -26.54 10.90
C ASP A 57 11.52 -27.92 10.28
N ALA A 58 12.19 -28.27 9.18
CA ALA A 58 12.15 -29.61 8.59
C ALA A 58 12.72 -30.72 9.50
N SER A 59 13.51 -30.36 10.51
CA SER A 59 14.09 -31.31 11.48
C SER A 59 13.23 -31.42 12.76
N ALA A 60 12.43 -30.41 13.07
CA ALA A 60 11.38 -30.49 14.10
C ALA A 60 10.14 -31.28 13.64
N ASP A 61 10.05 -31.51 12.33
CA ASP A 61 8.99 -32.20 11.59
C ASP A 61 9.03 -33.75 11.69
N VAL A 62 9.92 -34.32 12.50
CA VAL A 62 10.04 -35.79 12.65
C VAL A 62 8.84 -36.42 13.40
N ARG A 63 7.87 -35.60 13.84
CA ARG A 63 6.63 -36.04 14.53
C ARG A 63 5.34 -35.71 13.79
N GLN A 64 5.38 -35.17 12.57
CA GLN A 64 4.17 -34.78 11.87
C GLN A 64 3.53 -35.95 11.13
N SER A 65 2.22 -36.11 11.34
CA SER A 65 1.40 -37.06 10.58
C SER A 65 1.40 -36.66 9.10
N PRO A 66 1.19 -37.59 8.15
CA PRO A 66 1.15 -37.29 6.71
C PRO A 66 0.06 -36.27 6.30
N SER A 67 -0.77 -35.81 7.23
CA SER A 67 -1.72 -34.71 7.09
C SER A 67 -1.10 -33.31 7.23
N ASP A 68 0.06 -33.19 7.85
CA ASP A 68 0.65 -31.88 8.25
C ASP A 68 1.76 -31.42 7.27
N VAL A 69 2.08 -32.25 6.27
CA VAL A 69 3.02 -31.85 5.22
C VAL A 69 2.46 -30.66 4.43
N PRO A 70 3.27 -29.60 4.17
CA PRO A 70 2.83 -28.45 3.39
C PRO A 70 2.20 -28.89 2.07
N ALA A 71 1.04 -28.33 1.73
CA ALA A 71 0.27 -28.73 0.55
C ALA A 71 1.09 -28.68 -0.76
N LEU A 72 2.08 -27.78 -0.84
CA LEU A 72 3.03 -27.69 -1.96
C LEU A 72 3.95 -28.92 -2.08
N LYS A 73 4.37 -29.53 -0.96
CA LYS A 73 5.23 -30.72 -0.93
C LYS A 73 4.43 -32.00 -1.17
N ALA A 74 3.19 -32.06 -0.65
CA ALA A 74 2.29 -33.20 -0.85
C ALA A 74 1.93 -33.46 -2.32
N ARG A 75 1.73 -32.38 -3.11
CA ARG A 75 1.34 -32.49 -4.53
C ARG A 75 2.38 -33.22 -5.39
N ASN A 76 3.67 -33.06 -5.09
CA ASN A 76 4.74 -33.70 -5.86
C ASN A 76 4.98 -35.15 -5.42
N HIS A 77 4.78 -35.47 -4.14
CA HIS A 77 4.86 -36.85 -3.65
C HIS A 77 3.68 -37.71 -4.10
N ALA A 78 2.48 -37.16 -4.23
CA ALA A 78 1.32 -37.87 -4.80
C ALA A 78 1.55 -38.29 -6.27
N ALA A 79 2.33 -37.51 -7.03
CA ALA A 79 2.66 -37.83 -8.42
C ALA A 79 3.78 -38.88 -8.57
N THR A 80 4.54 -39.17 -7.50
CA THR A 80 5.68 -40.12 -7.54
C THR A 80 5.32 -41.51 -7.02
N GLY A 81 4.10 -41.74 -6.52
CA GLY A 81 3.57 -43.09 -6.27
C GLY A 81 4.47 -44.01 -5.44
N GLY A 82 4.68 -43.69 -4.16
CA GLY A 82 5.09 -44.64 -3.11
C GLY A 82 6.15 -45.69 -3.47
N GLN A 83 7.39 -45.25 -3.75
CA GLN A 83 8.60 -46.04 -3.56
C GLN A 83 9.53 -45.28 -2.62
#